data_AF-A0A0B2PR69-F1
#
_entry.id   AF-A0A0B2PR69-F1
#
_cell.length_a   1.000
_cell.length_b   1.000
_cell.length_c   1.000
_cell.angle_alpha   90.00
_cell.angle_beta   90.00
_cell.angle_gamma   90.00
#
_symmetry.space_group_name_H-M   'P 1'
#
loop_
_entity.id
_entity.type
_entity.pdbx_description
1 polymer ?
#
loop_
_entity_poly.entity_id
_entity_poly.type
_entity_poly.pdbx_seq_one_letter_code
_entity_poly.pdbx_strand_id
1 'polypeptide(L)'
;MVEVKESVWESDLYNKCCDGGYKSGMNAFDIISMSSGLDLRGLFETTSGRREKRFTSDKKVETVEAKVKEVGEKLGFRIEIGKNGAIGLGKGKVGVVVEVFEIVADLLLVAVKVVDGGLEFEELHWDDWRIGLQDLVLSWHDVGLEL
;
A
#
# COMPACT_ATOMS: atom_id res chain seq x y z
N MET A 1 -22.45 9.62 -21.30
CA MET A 1 -21.23 8.81 -21.12
C MET A 1 -21.21 8.37 -19.68
N VAL A 2 -21.35 7.07 -19.43
CA VAL A 2 -21.10 6.52 -18.09
C VAL A 2 -19.58 6.45 -18.00
N GLU A 3 -18.96 7.18 -17.07
CA GLU A 3 -17.57 6.92 -16.70
C GLU A 3 -17.52 5.48 -16.20
N VAL A 4 -16.92 4.60 -17.00
CA VAL A 4 -16.52 3.29 -16.54
C VAL A 4 -15.39 3.55 -15.56
N LYS A 5 -15.71 3.55 -14.26
CA LYS A 5 -14.71 3.68 -13.20
C LYS A 5 -13.94 2.36 -13.15
N GLU A 6 -12.73 2.38 -13.68
CA GLU A 6 -11.77 1.28 -13.64
C GLU A 6 -11.65 0.78 -12.20
N SER A 7 -11.88 -0.52 -11.98
CA SER A 7 -11.64 -1.10 -10.66
C SER A 7 -10.13 -1.21 -10.41
N VAL A 8 -9.71 -1.06 -9.16
CA VAL A 8 -8.30 -1.22 -8.75
C VAL A 8 -7.77 -2.62 -9.13
N TRP A 9 -8.67 -3.59 -9.28
CA TRP A 9 -8.39 -5.00 -9.60
C TRP A 9 -8.30 -5.29 -11.11
N GLU A 10 -8.85 -4.43 -11.97
CA GLU A 10 -8.79 -4.56 -13.43
C GLU A 10 -7.52 -3.95 -14.02
N SER A 11 -6.74 -3.21 -13.23
CA SER A 11 -5.42 -2.74 -13.65
C SER A 11 -4.48 -3.92 -13.88
N ASP A 12 -3.86 -3.97 -15.08
CA ASP A 12 -2.80 -4.94 -15.45
C ASP A 12 -1.62 -4.95 -14.45
N LEU A 13 -1.50 -3.92 -13.62
CA LEU A 13 -0.48 -3.78 -12.58
C LEU A 13 -0.79 -4.60 -11.31
N TYR A 14 -2.07 -4.86 -10.99
CA TYR A 14 -2.41 -5.74 -9.86
C TYR A 14 -2.25 -7.22 -10.22
N ASN A 15 -2.70 -7.64 -11.42
CA ASN A 15 -2.64 -9.03 -11.86
C ASN A 15 -1.22 -9.60 -11.99
N LYS A 16 -0.19 -8.75 -11.95
CA LYS A 16 1.23 -9.15 -12.05
C LYS A 16 1.99 -9.13 -10.73
N CYS A 17 1.42 -8.59 -9.64
CA CYS A 17 2.18 -8.36 -8.41
C CYS A 17 1.87 -9.31 -7.25
N CYS A 18 0.64 -9.83 -7.08
CA CYS A 18 0.33 -10.52 -5.82
C CYS A 18 -0.72 -11.62 -5.97
N ASP A 19 -0.30 -12.89 -5.87
CA ASP A 19 -1.18 -14.02 -5.55
C ASP A 19 -1.50 -14.09 -4.03
N GLY A 20 -1.27 -13.00 -3.29
CA GLY A 20 -1.10 -13.02 -1.84
C GLY A 20 -2.13 -12.20 -1.11
N GLY A 21 -3.06 -12.89 -0.45
CA GLY A 21 -3.85 -12.29 0.61
C GLY A 21 -3.10 -12.03 1.90
N TYR A 22 -3.86 -11.97 2.99
CA TYR A 22 -3.42 -12.25 4.35
C TYR A 22 -2.43 -13.43 4.29
N LYS A 23 -1.13 -13.12 4.22
CA LYS A 23 -0.11 -14.15 4.32
C LYS A 23 0.15 -14.28 5.81
N SER A 24 -0.63 -15.15 6.45
CA SER A 24 -0.12 -15.76 7.68
C SER A 24 1.16 -16.49 7.28
N GLY A 25 2.28 -16.15 7.91
CA GLY A 25 3.58 -16.75 7.61
C GLY A 25 4.44 -15.98 6.61
N MET A 26 4.40 -14.63 6.62
CA MET A 26 5.42 -13.83 5.95
C MET A 26 6.80 -14.18 6.51
N ASN A 27 7.72 -14.62 5.64
CA ASN A 27 9.05 -15.05 6.06
C ASN A 27 10.11 -13.97 5.77
N ALA A 28 11.34 -14.21 6.20
CA ALA A 28 12.45 -13.26 6.01
C ALA A 28 12.77 -13.00 4.53
N PHE A 29 12.61 -13.99 3.63
CA PHE A 29 12.82 -13.79 2.19
C PHE A 29 11.73 -12.92 1.58
N ASP A 30 10.48 -13.02 2.03
CA ASP A 30 9.42 -12.11 1.61
C ASP A 30 9.81 -10.66 1.95
N ILE A 31 10.29 -10.41 3.17
CA ILE A 31 10.72 -9.06 3.60
C ILE A 31 11.91 -8.57 2.77
N ILE A 32 12.93 -9.41 2.55
CA ILE A 32 14.10 -9.05 1.75
C ILE A 32 13.68 -8.70 0.32
N SER A 33 12.78 -9.48 -0.28
CA SER A 33 12.29 -9.27 -1.64
C SER A 33 11.64 -7.90 -1.85
N MET A 34 11.15 -7.28 -0.77
CA MET A 34 10.52 -5.97 -0.79
C MET A 34 11.54 -4.82 -0.73
N SER A 35 12.84 -5.09 -0.55
CA SER A 35 13.88 -4.05 -0.52
C SER A 35 13.92 -3.25 -1.82
N SER A 36 14.00 -1.91 -1.73
CA SER A 36 14.13 -1.04 -2.90
C SER A 36 15.39 -1.33 -3.72
N GLY A 37 16.45 -1.87 -3.10
CA GLY A 37 17.68 -2.27 -3.80
C GLY A 37 17.52 -3.51 -4.69
N LEU A 38 16.42 -4.26 -4.55
CA LEU A 38 16.06 -5.40 -5.40
C LEU A 38 14.94 -5.05 -6.39
N ASP A 39 14.40 -3.84 -6.32
CA ASP A 39 13.33 -3.38 -7.19
C ASP A 39 13.89 -2.79 -8.49
N LEU A 40 13.77 -3.54 -9.57
CA LEU A 40 14.28 -3.16 -10.88
C LEU A 40 13.34 -2.23 -11.67
N ARG A 41 12.13 -1.92 -11.15
CA ARG A 41 11.16 -1.06 -11.86
C ARG A 41 11.76 0.32 -12.17
N GLY A 42 12.60 0.85 -11.28
CA GLY A 42 13.29 2.13 -11.48
C GLY A 42 14.23 2.19 -12.69
N LEU A 43 14.66 1.06 -13.26
CA LEU A 43 15.46 1.04 -14.50
C LEU A 43 14.62 1.34 -15.75
N PHE A 44 13.31 1.16 -15.66
CA PHE A 44 12.38 1.25 -16.80
C PHE A 44 11.31 2.34 -16.62
N GLU A 45 11.12 2.87 -15.42
CA GLU A 45 10.19 3.96 -15.16
C GLU A 45 10.75 5.31 -15.60
N THR A 46 9.97 6.04 -16.40
CA THR A 46 10.27 7.42 -16.82
C THR A 46 9.90 8.45 -15.75
N THR A 47 9.29 8.01 -14.65
CA THR A 47 8.67 8.85 -13.63
C THR A 47 9.37 8.65 -12.29
N SER A 48 9.92 9.70 -11.72
CA SER A 48 10.47 9.68 -10.37
C SER A 48 9.37 9.84 -9.33
N GLY A 49 9.18 8.86 -8.46
CA GLY A 49 8.23 8.98 -7.36
C GLY A 49 8.21 7.73 -6.49
N ARG A 50 8.09 7.91 -5.18
CA ARG A 50 7.95 6.78 -4.27
C ARG A 50 6.57 6.16 -4.45
N ARG A 51 6.53 4.90 -4.87
CA ARG A 51 5.26 4.15 -5.06
C ARG A 51 4.79 3.39 -3.83
N GLU A 52 5.59 3.35 -2.76
CA GLU A 52 5.27 2.55 -1.59
C GLU A 52 5.83 3.13 -0.29
N LYS A 53 5.01 3.16 0.76
CA LYS A 53 5.45 3.37 2.15
C LYS A 53 5.04 2.18 3.01
N ARG A 54 5.86 1.86 4.02
CA ARG A 54 5.66 0.72 4.90
C ARG A 54 5.88 1.11 6.34
N PHE A 55 5.16 0.46 7.24
CA PHE A 55 5.36 0.59 8.68
C PHE A 55 5.07 -0.70 9.42
N THR A 56 5.54 -0.80 10.65
CA THR A 56 5.19 -1.88 11.58
C THR A 56 4.12 -1.44 12.57
N SER A 57 3.29 -2.39 13.01
CA SER A 57 2.22 -2.16 13.98
C SER A 57 2.11 -3.32 14.98
N ASP A 58 1.83 -3.02 16.25
CA ASP A 58 1.45 -3.98 17.29
C ASP A 58 -0.08 -4.14 17.41
N LYS A 59 -0.84 -3.50 16.53
CA LYS A 59 -2.30 -3.56 16.54
C LYS A 59 -2.79 -4.83 15.87
N LYS A 60 -4.03 -5.21 16.18
CA LYS A 60 -4.71 -6.31 15.49
C LYS A 60 -5.02 -5.95 14.05
N VAL A 61 -5.03 -6.95 13.17
CA VAL A 61 -5.32 -6.79 11.74
C VAL A 61 -6.61 -6.01 11.52
N GLU A 62 -7.68 -6.34 12.25
CA GLU A 62 -8.98 -5.70 12.10
C GLU A 62 -8.95 -4.21 12.46
N THR A 63 -8.09 -3.84 13.42
CA THR A 63 -7.90 -2.43 13.82
C THR A 63 -7.17 -1.66 12.73
N VAL A 64 -6.12 -2.26 12.16
CA VAL A 64 -5.39 -1.68 11.03
C VAL A 64 -6.32 -1.51 9.83
N GLU A 65 -7.06 -2.55 9.45
CA GLU A 65 -7.98 -2.50 8.32
C GLU A 65 -9.07 -1.44 8.48
N ALA A 66 -9.69 -1.35 9.67
CA ALA A 66 -10.72 -0.37 9.95
C ALA A 66 -10.17 1.05 9.80
N LYS A 67 -8.97 1.30 10.33
CA LYS A 67 -8.34 2.62 10.27
C LYS A 67 -7.89 2.98 8.85
N VAL A 68 -7.37 2.02 8.08
CA VAL A 68 -7.02 2.24 6.66
C VAL A 68 -8.26 2.64 5.84
N LYS A 69 -9.39 1.95 6.06
CA LYS A 69 -10.67 2.28 5.42
C LYS A 69 -11.14 3.69 5.79
N GLU A 70 -11.11 4.02 7.09
CA GLU A 70 -11.46 5.35 7.60
C GLU A 70 -10.63 6.46 6.96
N VAL A 71 -9.30 6.28 6.88
CA VAL A 71 -8.39 7.26 6.28
C VAL A 71 -8.62 7.37 4.77
N GLY A 72 -8.77 6.24 4.08
CA GLY A 72 -9.06 6.22 2.65
C GLY A 72 -10.33 7.01 2.30
N GLU A 73 -11.42 6.78 3.03
CA GLU A 73 -12.68 7.52 2.85
C GLU A 73 -12.51 9.01 3.10
N LYS A 74 -11.81 9.41 4.17
CA LYS A 74 -11.51 10.82 4.49
C LYS A 74 -10.72 11.51 3.38
N LEU A 75 -9.84 10.79 2.71
CA LEU A 75 -9.04 11.29 1.58
C LEU A 75 -9.81 11.22 0.24
N GLY A 76 -11.06 10.77 0.24
CA GLY A 76 -11.94 10.71 -0.92
C GLY A 76 -11.72 9.49 -1.81
N PHE A 77 -11.05 8.45 -1.31
CA PHE A 77 -10.96 7.17 -1.99
C PHE A 77 -12.24 6.36 -1.81
N ARG A 78 -12.63 5.66 -2.87
CA ARG A 78 -13.62 4.60 -2.80
C ARG A 78 -12.94 3.32 -2.35
N ILE A 79 -13.48 2.68 -1.31
CA ILE A 79 -13.00 1.36 -0.88
C ILE A 79 -13.46 0.30 -1.87
N GLU A 80 -12.51 -0.51 -2.30
CA GLU A 80 -12.71 -1.71 -3.08
C GLU A 80 -12.11 -2.88 -2.30
N ILE A 81 -12.92 -3.82 -1.87
CA ILE A 81 -12.42 -4.95 -1.07
C ILE A 81 -11.81 -5.96 -2.02
N GLY A 82 -10.53 -6.28 -1.79
CA GLY A 82 -9.80 -7.25 -2.57
C GLY A 82 -10.12 -8.67 -2.23
N LYS A 83 -9.71 -9.57 -3.12
CA LYS A 83 -9.60 -10.98 -2.75
C LYS A 83 -8.50 -11.10 -1.69
N ASN A 84 -8.74 -11.99 -0.75
CA ASN A 84 -7.77 -12.41 0.24
C ASN A 84 -7.31 -11.31 1.23
N GLY A 85 -8.10 -10.28 1.55
CA GLY A 85 -7.78 -9.36 2.67
C GLY A 85 -6.87 -8.16 2.33
N ALA A 86 -6.50 -7.98 1.06
CA ALA A 86 -5.97 -6.70 0.60
C ALA A 86 -7.09 -5.65 0.51
N ILE A 87 -6.78 -4.40 0.84
CA ILE A 87 -7.71 -3.27 0.72
C ILE A 87 -7.33 -2.45 -0.51
N GLY A 88 -8.19 -2.43 -1.52
CA GLY A 88 -8.08 -1.54 -2.67
C GLY A 88 -8.78 -0.21 -2.41
N LEU A 89 -8.21 0.86 -2.94
CA LEU A 89 -8.68 2.24 -2.77
C LEU A 89 -8.53 2.98 -4.10
N GLY A 90 -9.65 3.40 -4.70
CA GLY A 90 -9.67 4.08 -6.00
C GLY A 90 -10.08 5.55 -5.89
N LYS A 91 -9.37 6.46 -6.57
CA LYS A 91 -9.71 7.89 -6.69
C LYS A 91 -9.25 8.45 -8.04
N GLY A 92 -10.19 8.66 -8.97
CA GLY A 92 -9.84 9.08 -10.33
C GLY A 92 -9.00 7.99 -11.00
N LYS A 93 -7.79 8.34 -11.49
CA LYS A 93 -6.81 7.36 -12.02
C LYS A 93 -5.84 6.82 -10.97
N VAL A 94 -5.97 7.26 -9.72
CA VAL A 94 -5.11 6.78 -8.64
C VAL A 94 -5.71 5.50 -8.06
N GLY A 95 -4.92 4.43 -8.11
CA GLY A 95 -5.18 3.18 -7.42
C GLY A 95 -4.19 2.98 -6.29
N VAL A 96 -4.68 2.79 -5.07
CA VAL A 96 -3.88 2.43 -3.88
C VAL A 96 -4.30 1.05 -3.41
N VAL A 97 -3.33 0.22 -3.06
CA VAL A 97 -3.53 -1.08 -2.41
C VAL A 97 -2.82 -1.06 -1.06
N VAL A 98 -3.51 -1.49 -0.03
CA VAL A 98 -2.96 -1.70 1.30
C VAL A 98 -2.94 -3.19 1.62
N GLU A 99 -1.76 -3.68 1.97
CA GLU A 99 -1.52 -5.07 2.35
C GLU A 99 -1.05 -5.12 3.80
N VAL A 100 -1.58 -6.09 4.55
CA VAL A 100 -1.27 -6.32 5.97
C VAL A 100 -0.71 -7.73 6.10
N PHE A 101 0.51 -7.83 6.62
CA PHE A 101 1.23 -9.09 6.77
C PHE A 101 1.60 -9.30 8.23
N GLU A 102 1.38 -10.51 8.75
CA GLU A 102 1.91 -10.90 10.06
C GLU A 102 3.34 -11.43 9.87
N ILE A 103 4.32 -10.73 10.43
CA ILE A 103 5.74 -11.12 10.35
C ILE A 103 6.07 -12.14 11.43
N VAL A 104 5.63 -11.85 12.66
CA VAL A 104 5.71 -12.68 13.85
C VAL A 104 4.47 -12.40 14.71
N ALA A 105 4.21 -13.22 15.72
CA ALA A 105 3.09 -13.03 16.62
C ALA A 105 3.01 -11.58 17.14
N ASP A 106 1.83 -10.98 16.99
CA ASP A 106 1.51 -9.60 17.39
C ASP A 106 2.34 -8.49 16.71
N LEU A 107 3.03 -8.78 15.60
CA LEU A 107 3.75 -7.78 14.81
C LEU A 107 3.36 -7.83 13.33
N LEU A 108 2.72 -6.75 12.88
CA LEU A 108 2.28 -6.58 11.51
C LEU A 108 3.24 -5.69 10.73
N LEU A 109 3.46 -6.03 9.45
CA LEU A 109 3.95 -5.12 8.43
C LEU A 109 2.76 -4.64 7.59
N VAL A 110 2.62 -3.33 7.47
CA VAL A 110 1.60 -2.71 6.63
C VAL A 110 2.29 -2.00 5.47
N ALA A 111 1.90 -2.34 4.25
CA ALA A 111 2.41 -1.76 3.02
C ALA A 111 1.31 -1.01 2.29
N VAL A 112 1.52 0.29 2.06
CA VAL A 112 0.64 1.16 1.26
C VAL A 112 1.31 1.38 -0.08
N LYS A 113 0.71 0.89 -1.16
CA LYS A 113 1.26 0.86 -2.53
C LYS A 113 0.38 1.64 -3.48
N VAL A 114 0.96 2.53 -4.27
CA VAL A 114 0.31 3.13 -5.43
C VAL A 114 0.49 2.19 -6.62
N VAL A 115 -0.60 1.56 -7.04
CA VAL A 115 -0.62 0.58 -8.14
C VAL A 115 -1.01 1.21 -9.47
N ASP A 116 -1.66 2.37 -9.46
CA ASP A 116 -1.96 3.15 -10.67
C ASP A 116 -2.00 4.65 -10.37
N GLY A 117 -1.83 5.50 -11.39
CA GLY A 117 -1.89 6.94 -11.26
C GLY A 117 -0.72 7.55 -10.48
N GLY A 118 0.45 6.89 -10.46
CA GLY A 118 1.62 7.34 -9.69
C GLY A 118 2.13 8.75 -10.02
N LEU A 119 1.89 9.23 -11.24
CA LEU A 119 2.17 10.63 -11.62
C LEU A 119 1.22 11.64 -10.99
N GLU A 120 -0.02 11.24 -10.71
CA GLU A 120 -1.05 12.05 -10.06
C GLU A 120 -0.96 11.94 -8.52
N PHE A 121 -0.11 11.04 -8.00
CA PHE A 121 0.11 10.81 -6.57
C PHE A 121 1.37 11.52 -6.06
N GLU A 122 1.19 12.74 -5.58
CA GLU A 122 2.27 13.61 -5.07
C GLU A 122 2.69 13.29 -3.62
N GLU A 123 3.86 13.78 -3.18
CA GLU A 123 4.36 13.61 -1.80
C GLU A 123 3.37 14.11 -0.72
N LEU A 124 2.57 15.14 -1.02
CA LEU A 124 1.52 15.60 -0.09
C LEU A 124 0.48 14.51 0.20
N HIS A 125 0.16 13.66 -0.79
CA HIS A 125 -0.74 12.52 -0.55
C HIS A 125 -0.08 11.50 0.38
N TRP A 126 1.24 11.30 0.29
CA TRP A 126 1.96 10.45 1.25
C TRP A 126 1.93 11.00 2.67
N ASP A 127 2.02 12.32 2.84
CA ASP A 127 1.91 12.97 4.14
C ASP A 127 0.51 12.81 4.74
N ASP A 128 -0.54 12.97 3.96
CA ASP A 128 -1.91 12.73 4.39
C ASP A 128 -2.11 11.30 4.92
N TRP A 129 -1.59 10.30 4.21
CA TRP A 129 -1.60 8.90 4.65
C TRP A 129 -0.77 8.68 5.91
N ARG A 130 0.43 9.28 5.99
CA ARG A 130 1.32 9.17 7.15
C ARG A 130 0.67 9.73 8.41
N ILE A 131 0.02 10.90 8.29
CA ILE A 131 -0.70 11.55 9.38
C ILE A 131 -1.93 10.71 9.77
N GLY A 132 -2.73 10.29 8.79
CA GLY A 132 -3.96 9.53 9.05
C GLY A 132 -3.73 8.17 9.74
N LEU A 133 -2.58 7.53 9.47
CA LEU A 133 -2.24 6.21 10.01
C LEU A 133 -1.31 6.25 11.23
N GLN A 134 -0.91 7.44 11.70
CA GLN A 134 0.11 7.59 12.75
C GLN A 134 -0.19 6.79 14.03
N ASP A 135 -1.46 6.70 14.43
CA ASP A 135 -1.88 5.98 15.64
C ASP A 135 -1.63 4.46 15.59
N LEU A 136 -1.41 3.90 14.39
CA LEU A 136 -1.08 2.49 14.19
C LEU A 136 0.42 2.22 14.20
N VAL A 137 1.25 3.24 14.04
CA VAL A 137 2.65 3.07 13.65
C VAL A 137 3.55 2.89 14.86
N LEU A 138 4.28 1.78 14.89
CA LEU A 138 5.46 1.63 15.75
C LEU A 138 6.69 2.27 15.12
N SER A 139 6.95 1.96 13.85
CA SER A 139 8.09 2.46 13.10
C SER A 139 7.77 2.51 11.61
N TRP A 140 8.05 3.65 10.98
CA TRP A 140 8.07 3.77 9.53
C TRP A 140 9.36 3.19 8.97
N HIS A 141 9.25 2.42 7.89
CA HIS A 141 10.39 1.96 7.11
C HIS A 141 10.62 2.94 5.96
N ASP A 142 11.30 4.05 6.25
CA ASP A 142 11.82 4.97 5.24
C ASP A 142 13.16 4.46 4.72
N VAL A 143 13.14 3.76 3.59
CA VAL A 143 14.36 3.49 2.82
C VAL A 143 14.52 4.61 1.80
N GLY A 144 14.86 5.79 2.32
CA GLY A 144 15.17 6.98 1.55
C GLY A 144 16.00 7.88 2.44
N LEU A 145 17.31 7.70 2.39
CA LEU A 145 18.29 8.57 3.03
C LEU A 145 18.03 10.02 2.59
N GLU A 146 17.60 10.88 3.50
CA GLU A 146 18.05 12.26 3.46
C GLU A 146 19.43 12.29 4.12
N LEU A 147 20.46 12.49 3.29
CA LEU A 147 21.73 13.07 3.69
C LEU A 147 21.71 14.55 3.33
#